data_AF-A0A0C9VK25-F1
#
_entry.id   AF-A0A0C9VK25-F1
#
_cell.length_a   1.000
_cell.length_b   1.000
_cell.length_c   1.000
_cell.angle_alpha   90.00
_cell.angle_beta   90.00
_cell.angle_gamma   90.00
#
_symmetry.space_group_name_H-M   'P 1'
#
loop_
_entity.id
_entity.type
_entity.pdbx_description
1 polymer ?
#
loop_
_entity_poly.entity_id
_entity_poly.type
_entity_poly.pdbx_seq_one_letter_code
_entity_poly.pdbx_strand_id
1 'polypeptide(L)' 'FPEPEACYFLACRKPWSHCFFYPKFHCELNFIEQCWGYTKMHYRMLPLTKNEAEMEKNVIASLDKVAINKI' A
#
# COMPACT_ATOMS: atom_id res chain seq x y z
N PHE A 1 -17.08 21.04 -12.00
CA PHE A 1 -15.62 21.01 -12.07
C PHE A 1 -15.19 19.60 -11.69
N PRO A 2 -14.61 18.79 -12.60
CA PRO A 2 -14.17 17.46 -12.21
C PRO A 2 -12.94 17.65 -11.31
N GLU A 3 -13.04 17.13 -10.08
CA GLU A 3 -11.93 17.16 -9.14
C GLU A 3 -10.73 16.38 -9.70
N PRO A 4 -9.49 16.76 -9.35
CA PRO A 4 -8.30 16.10 -9.89
C PRO A 4 -8.25 14.65 -9.39
N GLU A 5 -8.51 13.67 -10.26
CA GLU A 5 -8.34 12.24 -9.99
C GLU A 5 -6.85 11.88 -9.92
N ALA A 6 -6.49 10.92 -9.07
CA ALA A 6 -5.14 10.36 -9.01
C ALA A 6 -5.12 9.03 -9.79
N CYS A 7 -4.31 8.94 -10.86
CA CYS A 7 -4.02 7.65 -11.53
C CYS A 7 -2.89 6.97 -10.77
N TYR A 8 -3.23 5.91 -10.04
CA TYR A 8 -2.25 5.03 -9.40
C TYR A 8 -2.06 3.79 -10.28
N PHE A 9 -1.40 3.96 -11.42
CA PHE A 9 -0.73 2.86 -12.12
C PHE A 9 0.36 3.46 -13.00
N LEU A 10 1.60 2.97 -12.83
CA LEU A 10 2.74 3.29 -13.67
C LEU A 10 2.32 3.19 -15.13
N ALA A 11 2.58 4.24 -15.90
CA ALA A 11 2.45 4.27 -17.34
C ALA A 11 3.37 3.20 -17.96
N CYS A 12 2.95 1.94 -17.89
CA CYS A 12 3.59 0.87 -18.60
C CYS A 12 3.14 1.00 -20.04
N ARG A 13 4.08 1.31 -20.93
CA ARG A 13 3.91 1.42 -22.39
C ARG A 13 3.65 0.04 -23.01
N LYS A 14 2.74 -0.74 -22.41
CA LYS A 14 2.31 -2.06 -22.82
C LYS A 14 0.80 -2.00 -23.03
N PRO A 15 0.29 -2.47 -24.19
CA PRO A 15 -1.09 -2.24 -24.63
C PRO A 15 -2.19 -2.94 -23.80
N TRP A 16 -1.86 -3.55 -22.66
CA TRP A 16 -2.78 -4.34 -21.85
C TRP A 16 -2.91 -3.86 -20.39
N SER A 17 -2.32 -2.71 -20.06
CA SER A 17 -2.35 -2.15 -18.71
C SER A 17 -3.58 -1.23 -18.56
N HIS A 18 -4.56 -1.63 -17.76
CA HIS A 18 -5.70 -0.77 -17.42
C HIS A 18 -5.29 0.19 -16.29
N CYS A 19 -5.43 1.52 -16.46
CA CYS A 19 -5.30 2.47 -15.32
C CYS A 19 -6.64 2.55 -14.59
N PHE A 20 -6.57 2.47 -13.27
CA PHE A 20 -7.66 2.78 -12.36
C PHE A 20 -7.49 4.20 -11.84
N PHE A 21 -8.55 5.00 -11.96
CA PHE A 21 -8.60 6.37 -11.44
C PHE A 21 -9.31 6.35 -10.10
N TYR A 22 -8.69 6.95 -9.10
CA TYR A 22 -9.27 7.11 -7.77
C TYR A 22 -9.54 8.59 -7.49
N PRO A 23 -10.65 8.91 -6.80
CA PRO A 23 -10.87 10.25 -6.26
C PRO A 23 -9.70 10.68 -5.37
N LYS A 24 -9.22 11.90 -5.55
CA LYS A 24 -8.12 12.41 -4.72
C LYS A 24 -8.60 12.63 -3.29
N PHE A 25 -7.69 12.39 -2.34
CA PHE A 25 -7.94 12.45 -0.89
C PHE A 25 -8.83 11.33 -0.33
N HIS A 26 -9.19 10.35 -1.15
CA HIS A 26 -9.94 9.16 -0.74
C HIS A 26 -9.04 7.93 -0.67
N CYS A 27 -8.02 7.97 0.21
CA CYS A 27 -7.06 6.87 0.36
C CYS A 27 -7.72 5.56 0.80
N GLU A 28 -8.89 5.62 1.42
CA GLU A 28 -9.72 4.46 1.75
C GLU A 28 -10.19 3.69 0.51
N LEU A 29 -10.25 4.31 -0.66
CA LEU A 29 -10.62 3.64 -1.91
C LEU A 29 -9.42 2.98 -2.59
N ASN A 30 -8.19 3.33 -2.20
CA ASN A 30 -6.98 2.78 -2.80
C ASN A 30 -6.53 1.52 -2.04
N PHE A 31 -6.72 0.35 -2.66
CA PHE A 31 -6.36 -0.96 -2.09
C PHE A 31 -4.94 -1.00 -1.52
N ILE A 32 -3.96 -0.38 -2.19
CA ILE A 32 -2.56 -0.43 -1.75
C ILE A 32 -2.36 0.36 -0.46
N GLU A 33 -3.09 1.46 -0.26
CA GLU A 33 -3.03 2.27 0.95
C GLU A 33 -3.61 1.51 2.15
N GLN A 34 -4.67 0.73 1.93
CA GLN A 34 -5.24 -0.15 2.96
C GLN A 34 -4.23 -1.25 3.37
N CYS A 35 -3.58 -1.90 2.39
CA CYS A 35 -2.53 -2.89 2.64
C CYS A 35 -1.39 -2.32 3.48
N TRP A 36 -0.89 -1.13 3.10
CA TRP A 36 0.16 -0.44 3.84
C TRP A 36 -0.30 0.03 5.21
N GLY A 37 -1.56 0.46 5.35
CA GLY A 37 -2.16 0.81 6.65
C GLY A 37 -2.10 -0.36 7.63
N TYR A 38 -2.55 -1.54 7.20
CA TYR A 38 -2.55 -2.76 8.01
C TYR A 38 -1.12 -3.24 8.33
N THR A 39 -0.23 -3.20 7.35
CA THR A 39 1.20 -3.52 7.53
C THR A 39 1.84 -2.62 8.58
N LYS A 40 1.64 -1.30 8.47
CA LYS A 40 2.18 -0.31 9.41
C LYS A 40 1.62 -0.50 10.81
N MET A 41 0.35 -0.89 10.94
CA MET A 41 -0.25 -1.23 12.23
C MET A 41 0.52 -2.39 12.88
N HIS A 42 0.75 -3.49 12.17
CA HIS A 42 1.50 -4.64 12.71
C HIS A 42 2.95 -4.30 13.03
N TYR A 43 3.62 -3.57 12.14
CA TYR A 43 5.00 -3.17 12.36
C TYR A 43 5.15 -2.31 13.63
N ARG A 44 4.22 -1.39 13.88
CA ARG A 44 4.23 -0.52 15.08
C ARG A 44 4.05 -1.27 16.40
N MET A 45 3.54 -2.50 16.37
CA MET A 45 3.42 -3.36 17.56
C MET A 45 4.74 -4.09 17.89
N LEU A 46 5.73 -4.04 17.00
CA LEU A 46 7.04 -4.65 17.20
C LEU A 46 7.96 -3.72 18.02
N PRO A 47 8.99 -4.27 18.70
CA PRO A 47 10.01 -3.47 19.35
C PRO A 47 10.79 -2.61 18.34
N LEU A 48 11.43 -1.54 18.84
CA LEU A 48 12.30 -0.71 18.01
C LEU A 48 13.47 -1.52 17.43
N THR A 49 13.71 -1.34 16.14
CA THR A 49 14.80 -1.97 15.41
C THR A 49 16.10 -1.20 15.58
N LYS A 50 17.23 -1.92 15.61
CA LYS A 50 18.56 -1.33 15.80
C LYS A 50 19.23 -0.94 14.48
N ASN A 51 18.85 -1.58 13.39
CA ASN A 51 19.40 -1.36 12.06
C ASN A 51 18.35 -1.61 10.97
N GLU A 52 18.71 -1.24 9.75
CA GLU A 52 17.84 -1.36 8.57
C GLU A 52 17.53 -2.82 8.20
N ALA A 53 18.47 -3.75 8.37
CA ALA A 53 18.24 -5.16 8.06
C ALA A 53 17.19 -5.80 8.98
N GLU A 54 17.13 -5.39 10.24
CA GLU A 54 16.09 -5.79 11.19
C GLU A 54 14.74 -5.14 10.82
N MET A 55 14.76 -3.86 10.43
CA MET A 55 13.58 -3.15 9.92
C MET A 55 12.99 -3.83 8.69
N GLU A 56 13.80 -4.18 7.70
CA GLU A 56 13.36 -4.85 6.48
C GLU A 56 12.69 -6.20 6.79
N LYS A 57 13.32 -7.02 7.64
CA LYS A 57 12.74 -8.30 8.08
C LYS A 57 11.39 -8.11 8.77
N ASN A 58 11.28 -7.10 9.63
CA ASN A 58 10.06 -6.79 10.36
C ASN A 58 8.96 -6.24 9.43
N VAL A 59 9.31 -5.47 8.40
CA VAL A 59 8.38 -5.00 7.37
C VAL A 59 7.85 -6.18 6.57
N ILE A 60 8.71 -7.08 6.09
CA ILE A 60 8.32 -8.29 5.35
C ILE A 60 7.40 -9.16 6.21
N ALA A 61 7.79 -9.44 7.46
CA ALA A 61 6.96 -10.23 8.37
C ALA A 61 5.62 -9.56 8.72
N SER A 62 5.54 -8.23 8.64
CA SER A 62 4.29 -7.49 8.85
C SER A 62 3.41 -7.47 7.59
N LEU A 63 4.02 -7.47 6.40
CA LEU A 63 3.33 -7.61 5.12
C LEU A 63 2.68 -9.00 5.01
N ASP A 64 3.36 -10.06 5.44
CA ASP A 64 2.82 -11.43 5.43
C ASP A 64 1.56 -11.61 6.28
N LYS A 65 1.28 -10.67 7.21
CA LYS A 65 0.06 -10.68 8.02
C LYS A 65 -1.15 -10.08 7.30
N VAL A 66 -0.94 -9.35 6.20
CA VAL A 66 -2.02 -8.73 5.42
C VAL A 66 -2.86 -9.82 4.77
N ALA A 67 -4.10 -10.01 5.26
CA ALA A 67 -5.01 -10.99 4.71
C ALA A 67 -5.61 -10.48 3.39
N ILE A 68 -5.18 -11.04 2.26
CA ILE A 68 -5.68 -10.67 0.91
C ILE A 68 -7.19 -10.90 0.79
N ASN A 69 -7.76 -11.84 1.55
CA ASN A 69 -9.18 -12.18 1.51
C ASN A 69 -10.08 -11.23 2.33
N LYS A 70 -9.52 -10.17 2.95
CA LYS A 70 -10.25 -9.23 3.80
C LYS A 70 -10.23 -7.78 3.30
N ILE A 71 -9.71 -7.56 2.10
CA ILE A 71 -9.55 -6.22 1.49
C ILE A 71 -10.48 -6.15 0.28
#